data_AF-A0A2N0R0A8-F1
#
_entry.id   AF-A0A2N0R0A8-F1
#
_cell.length_a   1.000
_cell.length_b   1.000
_cell.length_c   1.000
_cell.angle_alpha   90.00
_cell.angle_beta   90.00
_cell.angle_gamma   90.00
#
_symmetry.space_group_name_H-M   'P 1'
#
loop_
_entity.id
_entity.type
_entity.pdbx_description
1 polymer ?
#
loop_
_entity_poly.entity_id
_entity_poly.type
_entity_poly.pdbx_seq_one_letter_code
_entity_poly.pdbx_strand_id
1 'polypeptide(L)'
;MTDRGLLESIFNTDITSTDIKSVRIPPPPPMRHDELLSVIKELNIDHSILDNYTPDITWKGQPLNIAHLPHYNELHEIEAKVVSILRLTPVQYLTGKHTLVSAARRYVQRALPFKKSDAQKLLRIDVNKASKLWEFFRQVKWI
;
A
#
# COMPACT_ATOMS: atom_id res chain seq x y z
N MET A 1 -14.23 -71.00 -5.68
CA MET A 1 -14.66 -70.08 -4.60
C MET A 1 -14.34 -68.66 -5.02
N THR A 2 -15.28 -67.93 -5.62
CA THR A 2 -15.26 -66.46 -5.59
C THR A 2 -16.70 -65.96 -5.71
N ASP A 3 -17.09 -65.28 -4.64
CA ASP A 3 -18.37 -64.67 -4.27
C ASP A 3 -18.65 -63.44 -5.17
N ARG A 4 -19.79 -63.35 -5.87
CA ARG A 4 -21.01 -62.57 -5.56
C ARG A 4 -20.81 -61.07 -5.22
N GLY A 5 -21.62 -60.22 -5.89
CA GLY A 5 -22.00 -58.85 -5.48
C GLY A 5 -21.68 -57.78 -6.54
N LEU A 6 -22.56 -57.47 -7.51
CA LEU A 6 -23.68 -56.50 -7.48
C LEU A 6 -23.24 -55.10 -6.97
N LEU A 7 -23.10 -54.12 -7.86
CA LEU A 7 -24.12 -53.14 -8.34
C LEU A 7 -24.43 -52.01 -7.34
N GLU A 8 -24.51 -50.81 -7.89
CA GLU A 8 -25.03 -49.56 -7.33
C GLU A 8 -24.16 -48.78 -6.33
N SER A 9 -23.30 -47.91 -6.86
CA SER A 9 -22.97 -46.65 -6.17
C SER A 9 -24.09 -45.65 -6.44
N ILE A 10 -25.04 -45.68 -5.52
CA ILE A 10 -26.22 -44.83 -5.40
C ILE A 10 -25.77 -43.38 -5.28
N PHE A 11 -26.17 -42.55 -6.24
CA PHE A 11 -26.41 -41.13 -6.01
C PHE A 11 -27.39 -41.01 -4.86
N ASN A 12 -26.96 -40.47 -3.74
CA ASN A 12 -27.76 -39.76 -2.73
C ASN A 12 -26.76 -39.09 -1.76
N THR A 13 -26.95 -37.95 -1.12
CA THR A 13 -27.75 -36.72 -1.26
C THR A 13 -27.11 -35.78 -0.22
N ASP A 14 -27.47 -34.50 -0.21
CA ASP A 14 -27.27 -33.59 0.93
C ASP A 14 -25.90 -32.88 1.08
N ILE A 15 -25.52 -32.09 0.07
CA ILE A 15 -24.69 -30.91 0.33
C ILE A 15 -25.63 -29.81 0.86
N THR A 16 -25.79 -29.80 2.18
CA THR A 16 -26.42 -28.68 2.89
C THR A 16 -25.50 -27.47 2.83
N SER A 17 -26.10 -26.32 2.49
CA SER A 17 -25.49 -25.00 2.55
C SER A 17 -24.83 -24.75 3.91
N THR A 18 -23.50 -24.80 3.99
CA THR A 18 -22.64 -24.01 4.88
C THR A 18 -21.19 -24.36 4.58
N ASP A 19 -20.26 -23.42 4.80
CA ASP A 19 -18.80 -23.59 4.67
C ASP A 19 -18.16 -23.49 3.27
N ILE A 20 -18.42 -22.39 2.56
CA ILE A 20 -17.35 -21.77 1.74
C ILE A 20 -16.39 -21.08 2.72
N LYS A 21 -15.45 -21.85 3.27
CA LYS A 21 -14.33 -21.28 4.02
C LYS A 21 -13.57 -20.34 3.09
N SER A 22 -13.64 -19.05 3.37
CA SER A 22 -12.81 -18.02 2.76
C SER A 22 -11.36 -18.50 2.77
N VAL A 23 -10.83 -18.82 1.59
CA VAL A 23 -9.41 -19.14 1.40
C VAL A 23 -8.64 -17.89 1.83
N ARG A 24 -8.10 -17.90 3.04
CA ARG A 24 -7.19 -16.86 3.51
C ARG A 24 -5.91 -16.99 2.71
N ILE A 25 -5.83 -16.27 1.61
CA ILE A 25 -4.56 -16.08 0.90
C ILE A 25 -3.65 -15.34 1.89
N PRO A 26 -2.49 -15.92 2.29
CA PRO A 26 -1.56 -15.21 3.15
C PRO A 26 -1.18 -13.91 2.45
N PRO A 27 -1.03 -12.79 3.20
CA PRO A 27 -0.59 -11.54 2.60
C PRO A 27 0.71 -11.83 1.83
N PRO A 28 0.88 -11.28 0.61
CA PRO A 28 2.09 -11.51 -0.16
C PRO A 28 3.30 -11.15 0.70
N PRO A 29 4.42 -11.90 0.56
CA PRO A 29 5.64 -11.62 1.31
C PRO A 29 5.98 -10.13 1.20
N PRO A 30 6.40 -9.48 2.29
CA PRO A 30 6.86 -8.11 2.21
C PRO A 30 7.98 -8.06 1.15
N MET A 31 7.77 -7.24 0.12
CA MET A 31 8.74 -7.00 -0.93
C MET A 31 10.09 -6.63 -0.30
N ARG A 32 11.20 -7.20 -0.81
CA ARG A 32 12.53 -6.82 -0.30
C ARG A 32 12.77 -5.33 -0.56
N HIS A 33 13.50 -4.67 0.34
CA HIS A 33 13.71 -3.22 0.27
C HIS A 33 14.38 -2.78 -1.04
N ASP A 34 15.37 -3.54 -1.52
CA ASP A 34 16.05 -3.25 -2.79
C ASP A 34 15.09 -3.34 -4.00
N GLU A 35 14.18 -4.31 -3.97
CA GLU A 35 13.12 -4.42 -4.98
C GLU A 35 12.15 -3.24 -4.87
N LEU A 36 11.79 -2.83 -3.65
CA LEU A 36 10.93 -1.67 -3.42
C LEU A 36 11.55 -0.37 -3.97
N LEU A 37 12.84 -0.15 -3.75
CA LEU A 37 13.53 1.03 -4.29
C LEU A 37 13.60 0.98 -5.82
N SER A 38 13.82 -0.21 -6.38
CA SER A 38 13.83 -0.40 -7.83
C SER A 38 12.48 -0.04 -8.46
N VAL A 39 11.37 -0.56 -7.92
CA VAL A 39 10.03 -0.23 -8.43
C VAL A 39 9.67 1.24 -8.21
N ILE A 40 10.15 1.89 -7.14
CA ILE A 40 9.96 3.33 -6.93
C ILE A 40 10.69 4.14 -7.99
N LYS A 41 11.92 3.76 -8.35
CA LYS A 41 12.69 4.42 -9.42
C LYS A 41 11.99 4.27 -10.77
N GLU A 42 11.41 3.10 -11.04
CA GLU A 42 10.61 2.85 -12.26
C GLU A 42 9.32 3.68 -12.35
N LEU A 43 8.84 4.24 -11.23
CA LEU A 43 7.71 5.16 -11.30
C LEU A 43 8.07 6.44 -12.07
N ASN A 44 9.35 6.81 -12.22
CA ASN A 44 9.77 8.02 -12.95
C ASN A 44 8.96 9.26 -12.52
N ILE A 45 8.87 9.46 -11.21
CA ILE A 45 8.19 10.60 -10.61
C ILE A 45 9.12 11.81 -10.72
N ASP A 46 8.56 12.98 -11.05
CA ASP A 46 9.32 14.23 -11.00
C ASP A 46 9.49 14.69 -9.55
N HIS A 47 10.73 14.69 -9.07
CA HIS A 47 11.07 15.19 -7.73
C HIS A 47 11.43 16.68 -7.73
N SER A 48 11.69 17.28 -8.87
CA SER A 48 12.04 18.71 -8.99
C SER A 48 10.91 19.62 -8.50
N ILE A 49 9.65 19.17 -8.55
CA ILE A 49 8.53 19.86 -7.90
C ILE A 49 8.76 20.12 -6.40
N LEU A 50 9.57 19.29 -5.73
CA LEU A 50 9.84 19.43 -4.30
C LEU A 50 10.88 20.49 -3.97
N ASP A 51 11.77 20.86 -4.89
CA ASP A 51 12.86 21.81 -4.62
C ASP A 51 12.33 23.19 -4.20
N ASN A 52 11.15 23.55 -4.72
CA ASN A 52 10.47 24.81 -4.41
C ASN A 52 9.21 24.60 -3.55
N TYR A 53 8.99 23.40 -3.02
CA TYR A 53 7.78 23.06 -2.27
C TYR A 53 7.95 23.27 -0.77
N THR A 54 7.03 24.03 -0.18
CA THR A 54 6.93 24.13 1.28
C THR A 54 5.76 23.26 1.76
N PRO A 55 6.01 22.18 2.53
CA PRO A 55 4.96 21.28 2.97
C PRO A 55 4.06 21.92 4.02
N ASP A 56 2.81 22.20 3.66
CA ASP A 56 1.75 22.60 4.60
C ASP A 56 1.10 21.37 5.26
N ILE A 57 1.86 20.73 6.15
CA ILE A 57 1.41 19.55 6.89
C ILE A 57 1.56 19.80 8.38
N THR A 58 0.44 19.77 9.08
CA THR A 58 0.40 19.88 10.54
C THR A 58 0.01 18.53 11.15
N TRP A 59 0.76 18.10 12.18
CA TRP A 59 0.48 16.91 12.97
C TRP A 59 0.61 17.19 14.47
N LYS A 60 -0.10 16.42 15.29
CA LYS A 60 -0.08 16.59 16.75
C LYS A 60 1.19 15.98 17.35
N GLY A 61 1.91 16.79 18.12
CA GLY A 61 3.13 16.40 18.83
C GLY A 61 4.40 16.77 18.08
N GLN A 62 5.56 16.50 18.71
CA GLN A 62 6.85 16.80 18.10
C GLN A 62 7.16 15.85 16.94
N PRO A 63 7.81 16.35 15.87
CA PRO A 63 8.27 15.52 14.76
C PRO A 63 9.19 14.39 15.24
N LEU A 64 9.10 13.23 14.59
CA LEU A 64 9.96 12.09 14.88
C LEU A 64 11.35 12.33 14.27
N ASN A 65 12.42 12.21 15.05
CA ASN A 65 13.76 12.16 14.48
C ASN A 65 13.94 10.85 13.69
N ILE A 66 14.13 10.97 12.38
CA ILE A 66 14.28 9.84 11.45
C ILE A 66 15.68 9.72 10.83
N ALA A 67 16.61 10.63 11.16
CA ALA A 67 17.92 10.71 10.49
C ALA A 67 18.80 9.47 10.74
N HIS A 68 18.56 8.76 11.85
CA HIS A 68 19.26 7.53 12.21
C HIS A 68 18.58 6.26 11.68
N LEU A 69 17.43 6.39 11.03
CA LEU A 69 16.67 5.24 10.55
C LEU A 69 17.19 4.73 9.20
N PRO A 70 17.07 3.42 8.94
CA PRO A 70 17.47 2.86 7.65
C PRO A 70 16.64 3.47 6.52
N HIS A 71 17.28 3.63 5.36
CA HIS A 71 16.69 4.21 4.14
C HIS A 71 16.31 5.70 4.24
N TYR A 72 16.78 6.42 5.26
CA TYR A 72 16.63 7.88 5.33
C TYR A 72 17.24 8.58 4.11
N ASN A 73 18.42 8.14 3.66
CA ASN A 73 19.14 8.74 2.53
C ASN A 73 18.44 8.54 1.16
N GLU A 74 17.43 7.67 1.09
CA GLU A 74 16.62 7.46 -0.13
C GLU A 74 15.46 8.47 -0.23
N LEU A 75 15.24 9.27 0.81
CA LEU A 75 14.20 10.29 0.85
C LEU A 75 14.75 11.63 0.35
N HIS A 76 13.94 12.35 -0.42
CA HIS A 76 14.19 13.76 -0.66
C HIS A 76 14.08 14.56 0.66
N GLU A 77 14.78 15.70 0.79
CA GLU A 77 14.77 16.50 2.03
C GLU A 77 13.35 16.89 2.47
N ILE A 78 12.51 17.30 1.51
CA ILE A 78 11.11 17.63 1.76
C ILE A 78 10.30 16.38 2.17
N GLU A 79 10.54 15.24 1.54
CA GLU A 79 9.89 13.98 1.93
C GLU A 79 10.29 13.61 3.36
N ALA A 80 11.58 13.71 3.71
CA ALA A 80 12.07 13.45 5.05
C ALA A 80 11.40 14.37 6.10
N LYS A 81 11.19 15.66 5.80
CA LYS A 81 10.44 16.58 6.66
C LYS A 81 9.00 16.11 6.87
N VAL A 82 8.29 15.74 5.80
CA VAL A 82 6.92 15.22 5.87
C VAL A 82 6.83 13.93 6.68
N VAL A 83 7.76 13.00 6.45
CA VAL A 83 7.84 11.71 7.16
C VAL A 83 8.08 11.93 8.65
N SER A 84 8.97 12.86 9.00
CA SER A 84 9.25 13.26 10.37
C SER A 84 8.01 13.85 11.06
N ILE A 85 7.32 14.81 10.41
CA ILE A 85 6.10 15.46 10.93
C ILE A 85 4.99 14.42 11.16
N LEU A 86 4.77 13.52 10.19
CA LEU A 86 3.75 12.47 10.29
C LEU A 86 4.16 11.31 11.21
N ARG A 87 5.39 11.36 11.76
CA ARG A 87 5.95 10.32 12.64
C ARG A 87 5.87 8.94 11.98
N LEU A 88 6.32 8.86 10.73
CA LEU A 88 6.44 7.63 9.94
C LEU A 88 7.91 7.22 9.87
N THR A 89 8.18 5.93 9.61
CA THR A 89 9.54 5.49 9.25
C THR A 89 9.77 5.65 7.75
N PRO A 90 11.02 5.80 7.28
CA PRO A 90 11.33 5.86 5.85
C PRO A 90 10.74 4.68 5.07
N VAL A 91 10.82 3.48 5.62
CA VAL A 91 10.26 2.25 5.04
C VAL A 91 8.74 2.35 4.85
N GLN A 92 8.01 2.83 5.87
CA GLN A 92 6.56 3.01 5.77
C GLN A 92 6.20 4.03 4.68
N TYR A 93 6.95 5.12 4.59
CA TYR A 93 6.75 6.13 3.56
C TYR A 93 7.03 5.61 2.16
N LEU A 94 8.18 4.97 1.94
CA LEU A 94 8.56 4.43 0.62
C LEU A 94 7.55 3.39 0.14
N THR A 95 7.12 2.48 1.03
CA THR A 95 6.06 1.51 0.73
C THR A 95 4.75 2.21 0.34
N GLY A 96 4.39 3.27 1.08
CA GLY A 96 3.21 4.07 0.80
C GLY A 96 3.29 4.87 -0.51
N LYS A 97 4.45 5.45 -0.81
CA LYS A 97 4.74 6.18 -2.05
C LYS A 97 4.55 5.28 -3.26
N HIS A 98 5.17 4.10 -3.26
CA HIS A 98 4.97 3.11 -4.32
C HIS A 98 3.50 2.73 -4.47
N THR A 99 2.85 2.37 -3.36
CA THR A 99 1.45 1.89 -3.39
C THR A 99 0.49 2.95 -3.91
N LEU A 100 0.59 4.20 -3.44
CA LEU A 100 -0.31 5.28 -3.84
C LEU A 100 -0.13 5.69 -5.30
N VAL A 101 1.11 5.89 -5.75
CA VAL A 101 1.37 6.33 -7.12
C VAL A 101 0.99 5.22 -8.12
N SER A 102 1.36 3.97 -7.83
CA SER A 102 0.97 2.82 -8.64
C SER A 102 -0.56 2.66 -8.71
N ALA A 103 -1.26 2.82 -7.59
CA ALA A 103 -2.72 2.74 -7.56
C ALA A 103 -3.37 3.90 -8.31
N ALA A 104 -2.91 5.14 -8.10
CA ALA A 104 -3.44 6.32 -8.78
C ALA A 104 -3.34 6.18 -10.30
N ARG A 105 -2.19 5.72 -10.82
CA ARG A 105 -2.01 5.44 -12.25
C ARG A 105 -3.02 4.40 -12.78
N ARG A 106 -3.24 3.31 -12.04
CA ARG A 106 -4.25 2.29 -12.39
C ARG A 106 -5.67 2.84 -12.40
N TYR A 107 -5.99 3.76 -11.48
CA TYR A 107 -7.30 4.42 -11.45
C TYR A 107 -7.49 5.35 -12.65
N VAL A 108 -6.46 6.15 -12.99
CA VAL A 108 -6.47 7.02 -14.18
C VAL A 108 -6.66 6.20 -15.46
N GLN A 109 -5.96 5.08 -15.62
CA GLN A 109 -6.12 4.17 -16.77
C GLN A 109 -7.55 3.62 -16.91
N ARG A 110 -8.26 3.48 -15.79
CA ARG A 110 -9.66 3.02 -15.74
C ARG A 110 -10.67 4.16 -15.80
N ALA A 111 -10.22 5.41 -16.00
CA ALA A 111 -11.04 6.61 -15.91
C ALA A 111 -11.81 6.75 -14.58
N LEU A 112 -11.23 6.24 -13.49
CA LEU A 112 -11.81 6.33 -12.14
C LEU A 112 -11.08 7.40 -11.32
N PRO A 113 -11.80 8.19 -10.48
CA PRO A 113 -11.17 9.14 -9.58
C PRO A 113 -10.51 8.42 -8.41
N PHE A 114 -9.23 8.72 -8.14
CA PHE A 114 -8.52 8.20 -6.97
C PHE A 114 -8.81 9.05 -5.73
N LYS A 115 -9.67 8.56 -4.83
CA LYS A 115 -10.13 9.32 -3.67
C LYS A 115 -9.28 9.05 -2.44
N LYS A 116 -9.34 9.98 -1.48
CA LYS A 116 -8.72 9.86 -0.15
C LYS A 116 -9.09 8.54 0.57
N SER A 117 -10.34 8.11 0.45
CA SER A 117 -10.80 6.84 1.03
C SER A 117 -10.14 5.60 0.42
N ASP A 118 -9.76 5.66 -0.86
CA ASP A 118 -9.05 4.57 -1.53
C ASP A 118 -7.62 4.47 -0.99
N ALA A 119 -6.93 5.62 -0.87
CA ALA A 119 -5.62 5.71 -0.27
C ALA A 119 -5.57 5.17 1.16
N GLN A 120 -6.56 5.53 1.98
CA GLN A 120 -6.72 5.02 3.36
C GLN A 120 -6.85 3.49 3.41
N LYS A 121 -7.54 2.88 2.46
CA LYS A 121 -7.74 1.41 2.40
C LYS A 121 -6.50 0.68 1.90
N LEU A 122 -5.74 1.29 1.01
CA LEU A 122 -4.55 0.70 0.39
C LEU A 122 -3.34 0.72 1.34
N LEU A 123 -3.20 1.79 2.12
CA LEU A 123 -2.06 1.96 3.00
C LEU A 123 -2.21 1.18 4.30
N ARG A 124 -1.15 0.45 4.68
CA ARG A 124 -1.07 -0.30 5.95
C ARG A 124 -0.49 0.55 7.08
N ILE A 125 -1.00 1.79 7.23
CA ILE A 125 -0.64 2.73 8.30
C ILE A 125 -1.90 3.32 8.93
N ASP A 126 -1.73 4.15 9.96
CA ASP A 126 -2.83 4.91 10.56
C ASP A 126 -3.62 5.72 9.51
N VAL A 127 -4.95 5.67 9.60
CA VAL A 127 -5.87 6.25 8.62
C VAL A 127 -5.73 7.78 8.49
N ASN A 128 -5.38 8.47 9.58
CA ASN A 128 -5.18 9.92 9.57
C ASN A 128 -3.82 10.27 8.95
N LYS A 129 -2.79 9.45 9.14
CA LYS A 129 -1.51 9.60 8.43
C LYS A 129 -1.67 9.34 6.94
N ALA A 130 -2.38 8.28 6.56
CA ALA A 130 -2.70 7.97 5.17
C ALA A 130 -3.46 9.13 4.50
N SER A 131 -4.39 9.75 5.22
CA SER A 131 -5.10 10.94 4.78
C SER A 131 -4.19 12.11 4.43
N LYS A 132 -3.27 12.45 5.33
CA LYS A 132 -2.33 13.56 5.15
C LYS A 132 -1.33 13.28 4.04
N LEU A 133 -0.90 12.03 3.94
CA LEU A 133 0.00 11.59 2.88
C LEU A 133 -0.66 11.68 1.49
N TRP A 134 -1.93 11.30 1.37
CA TRP A 134 -2.70 11.50 0.14
C TRP A 134 -2.84 12.99 -0.23
N GLU A 135 -3.11 13.86 0.75
CA GLU A 135 -3.19 15.31 0.54
C GLU A 135 -1.87 15.87 0.00
N PHE A 136 -0.74 15.48 0.60
CA PHE A 136 0.60 15.83 0.13
C PHE A 136 0.84 15.39 -1.32
N PHE A 137 0.59 14.11 -1.64
CA PHE A 137 0.80 13.60 -2.99
C PHE A 137 -0.07 14.30 -4.05
N ARG A 138 -1.29 14.72 -3.68
CA ARG A 138 -2.18 15.53 -4.53
C ARG A 138 -1.64 16.94 -4.75
N GLN A 139 -1.05 17.55 -3.72
CA GLN A 139 -0.46 18.90 -3.81
C GLN A 139 0.72 18.93 -4.77
N VAL A 140 1.61 17.94 -4.68
CA VAL A 140 2.80 17.80 -5.55
C VAL A 140 2.49 17.14 -6.91
N LYS A 141 1.21 16.90 -7.21
CA LYS A 141 0.72 16.37 -8.51
C LYS A 141 1.27 14.98 -8.89
N TRP A 142 1.58 14.15 -7.90
CA TRP A 142 1.99 12.76 -8.16
C TRP A 142 0.79 11.81 -8.29
N ILE A 143 -0.39 12.22 -7.80
CA ILE A 143 -1.69 11.50 -7.89
C ILE A 143 -2.86 12.46 -8.15
#